data_AF-A0A2G9Z357-F1
#
_entry.id   AF-A0A2G9Z357-F1
#
_cell.length_a   1.000
_cell.length_b   1.000
_cell.length_c   1.000
_cell.angle_alpha   90.00
_cell.angle_beta   90.00
_cell.angle_gamma   90.00
#
_symmetry.space_group_name_H-M   'P 1'
#
loop_
_entity.id
_entity.type
_entity.pdbx_description
1 polymer ?
#
loop_
_entity_poly.entity_id
_entity_poly.type
_entity_poly.pdbx_seq_one_letter_code
_entity_poly.pdbx_strand_id
1 'polypeptide(L)'
;MFDLSLARFVSKYRKSSILFSRHGKTDTFFTEDSKLYITPAEYRKKERGERIVRMTNRLDSALSRNFEKTKIYSTGQRDVIYISIKQRYSSLGNYTRDLFKGVVQGVSVAKMWNLSIVGSVIFGMLTMTMIYRYLGQNVSASIRETTVSNQSQQIETLASPDNNVINASDVKSESPDDIDTSFVTKLLADTEAKTISDFELELTEMVKGYPIETMVPEIAKQDRTVAAFIVAIAKKESAWGKRVPVLDGQDCYNYWGYRGIRNRMGTGGHTCFDSPKDAVDTVAKRIEFLVSNRKLNTPGKMVVWKCGSDCEAAGGQAAANKWISDVALYFNKLNKD
;
A
#
# COMPACT_ATOMS: atom_id res chain seq x y z
N MET A 1 28.72 -5.60 -31.90
CA MET A 1 27.99 -5.28 -33.13
C MET A 1 26.53 -5.65 -32.89
N PHE A 2 25.68 -4.68 -32.57
CA PHE A 2 24.26 -4.95 -32.28
C PHE A 2 23.55 -5.33 -33.56
N ASP A 3 22.80 -6.44 -33.54
CA ASP A 3 22.06 -6.94 -34.70
C ASP A 3 20.85 -6.03 -34.96
N LEU A 4 21.12 -4.96 -35.71
CA LEU A 4 20.17 -3.93 -36.10
C LEU A 4 18.96 -4.50 -36.84
N SER A 5 19.11 -5.66 -37.49
CA SER A 5 18.03 -6.31 -38.23
C SER A 5 16.93 -6.81 -37.30
N LEU A 6 17.31 -7.47 -36.20
CA LEU A 6 16.39 -7.99 -35.19
C LEU A 6 15.71 -6.85 -34.42
N ALA A 7 16.46 -5.81 -34.05
CA ALA A 7 15.90 -4.66 -33.34
C ALA A 7 14.84 -3.92 -34.18
N ARG A 8 15.07 -3.76 -35.49
CA ARG A 8 14.11 -3.16 -36.43
C ARG A 8 12.86 -4.02 -36.58
N PHE A 9 13.04 -5.34 -36.61
CA PHE A 9 11.94 -6.31 -36.68
C PHE A 9 11.07 -6.26 -35.42
N VAL A 10 11.69 -6.34 -34.24
CA VAL A 10 10.98 -6.28 -32.95
C VAL A 10 10.23 -4.96 -32.78
N SER A 11 10.83 -3.83 -33.19
CA SER A 11 10.18 -2.52 -33.17
C SER A 11 8.94 -2.48 -34.07
N LYS A 12 9.03 -3.00 -35.30
CA LYS A 12 7.93 -3.04 -36.29
C LYS A 12 6.74 -3.88 -35.82
N TYR A 13 6.98 -4.94 -35.05
CA TYR A 13 5.97 -5.91 -34.64
C TYR A 13 5.64 -5.88 -33.14
N ARG A 14 6.01 -4.81 -32.43
CA ARG A 14 5.86 -4.66 -30.97
C ARG A 14 4.42 -4.82 -30.46
N LYS A 15 3.41 -4.65 -31.33
CA LYS A 15 1.98 -4.77 -31.01
C LYS A 15 1.30 -6.03 -31.57
N SER A 16 2.05 -6.94 -32.20
CA SER A 16 1.52 -8.18 -32.77
C SER A 16 2.17 -9.39 -32.12
N SER A 17 1.36 -10.34 -31.63
CA SER A 17 1.84 -11.63 -31.13
C SER A 17 2.10 -12.58 -32.30
N ILE A 18 3.28 -12.48 -32.91
CA ILE A 18 3.69 -13.34 -34.01
C ILE A 18 4.40 -14.56 -33.43
N LEU A 19 3.86 -15.74 -33.67
CA LEU A 19 4.49 -17.00 -33.30
C LEU A 19 5.27 -17.56 -34.49
N PHE A 20 6.52 -17.91 -34.24
CA PHE A 20 7.38 -18.59 -35.21
C PHE A 20 7.41 -20.08 -34.88
N SER A 21 6.94 -20.89 -35.83
CA SER A 21 7.03 -22.35 -35.76
C SER A 21 7.94 -22.88 -36.85
N ARG A 22 8.33 -24.16 -36.75
CA ARG A 22 9.14 -24.85 -37.77
C ARG A 22 8.49 -24.87 -39.17
N HIS A 23 7.18 -24.63 -39.27
CA HIS A 23 6.42 -24.62 -40.53
C HIS A 23 5.98 -23.22 -40.99
N GLY A 24 6.42 -22.15 -40.31
CA GLY A 24 6.13 -20.78 -40.73
C GLY A 24 5.64 -19.87 -39.61
N LYS A 25 5.19 -18.68 -40.03
CA LYS A 25 4.73 -17.58 -39.18
C LYS A 25 3.20 -17.62 -39.06
N THR A 26 2.67 -17.55 -37.84
CA THR A 26 1.23 -17.45 -37.59
C THR A 26 0.89 -16.27 -36.70
N ASP A 27 -0.15 -15.51 -37.08
CA ASP A 27 -0.57 -14.29 -36.39
C ASP A 27 -1.73 -14.53 -35.41
N THR A 28 -2.23 -15.77 -35.30
CA THR A 28 -3.30 -16.18 -34.39
C THR A 28 -2.74 -16.97 -33.21
N PHE A 29 -3.06 -16.55 -31.99
CA PHE A 29 -2.73 -17.27 -30.78
C PHE A 29 -3.71 -18.42 -30.59
N PHE A 30 -3.20 -19.64 -30.56
CA PHE A 30 -4.01 -20.82 -30.24
C PHE A 30 -3.83 -21.11 -28.74
N THR A 31 -4.93 -21.15 -27.99
CA THR A 31 -4.90 -21.61 -26.61
C THR A 31 -4.65 -23.11 -26.56
N GLU A 32 -4.19 -23.61 -25.41
CA GLU A 32 -3.93 -25.05 -25.20
C GLU A 32 -5.18 -25.91 -25.50
N ASP A 33 -6.37 -25.33 -25.37
CA ASP A 33 -7.67 -25.96 -25.64
C ASP A 33 -7.90 -26.28 -27.12
N SER A 34 -7.22 -25.58 -28.03
CA SER A 34 -7.35 -25.81 -29.47
C SER A 34 -6.83 -27.17 -29.93
N LYS A 35 -5.97 -27.83 -29.12
CA LYS A 35 -5.30 -29.10 -29.43
C LYS A 35 -4.53 -29.10 -30.77
N LEU A 36 -4.23 -27.93 -31.35
CA LEU A 36 -3.55 -27.79 -32.64
C LEU A 36 -2.04 -28.01 -32.56
N TYR A 37 -1.46 -27.90 -31.36
CA TYR A 37 -0.07 -28.22 -31.09
C TYR A 37 0.03 -29.16 -29.89
N ILE A 38 1.17 -29.79 -29.70
CA ILE A 38 1.42 -30.66 -28.55
C ILE A 38 1.68 -29.75 -27.35
N THR A 39 0.77 -29.77 -26.37
CA THR A 39 0.96 -28.94 -25.16
C THR A 39 2.18 -29.43 -24.38
N PRO A 40 2.82 -28.60 -23.56
CA PRO A 40 3.94 -29.03 -22.73
C PRO A 40 3.59 -30.24 -21.85
N ALA A 41 2.33 -30.35 -21.40
CA ALA A 41 1.85 -31.49 -20.64
C ALA A 41 1.73 -32.77 -21.50
N GLU A 42 1.18 -32.67 -22.71
CA GLU A 42 1.11 -33.80 -23.66
C GLU A 42 2.50 -34.22 -24.15
N TYR A 43 3.41 -33.26 -24.35
CA TYR A 43 4.79 -33.53 -24.75
C TYR A 43 5.51 -34.33 -23.66
N ARG A 44 5.33 -33.98 -22.37
CA ARG A 44 5.82 -34.77 -21.24
C ARG A 44 5.20 -36.17 -21.15
N LYS A 45 3.96 -36.38 -21.63
CA LYS A 45 3.36 -37.72 -21.72
C LYS A 45 4.03 -38.52 -22.84
N LYS A 46 4.28 -37.88 -23.99
CA LYS A 46 5.00 -38.46 -25.12
C LYS A 46 6.43 -38.87 -24.75
N GLU A 47 7.16 -38.03 -24.00
CA GLU A 47 8.51 -38.34 -23.49
C GLU A 47 8.52 -39.53 -22.52
N ARG A 48 7.41 -39.75 -21.80
CA ARG A 48 7.21 -40.93 -20.94
C ARG A 48 6.77 -42.18 -21.69
N GLY A 49 6.69 -42.13 -23.02
CA GLY A 49 6.23 -43.25 -23.86
C GLY A 49 4.72 -43.47 -23.80
N GLU A 50 3.96 -42.57 -23.17
CA GLU A 50 2.51 -42.68 -23.08
C GLU A 50 1.86 -42.25 -24.40
N ARG A 51 0.84 -43.00 -24.86
CA ARG A 51 0.09 -42.63 -26.07
C ARG A 51 -0.79 -41.41 -25.77
N ILE A 52 -0.58 -40.33 -26.52
CA ILE A 52 -1.46 -39.16 -26.47
C ILE A 52 -2.77 -39.51 -27.19
N VAL A 53 -3.84 -39.77 -26.43
CA VAL A 53 -5.18 -39.96 -26.98
C VAL A 53 -5.93 -38.62 -26.90
N ARG A 54 -6.12 -37.97 -28.06
CA ARG A 54 -6.95 -36.76 -28.16
C ARG A 54 -8.35 -37.16 -28.56
N MET A 55 -9.28 -37.10 -27.62
CA MET A 55 -10.70 -37.17 -27.98
C MET A 55 -11.10 -35.81 -28.56
N THR A 56 -11.19 -35.72 -29.89
CA THR A 56 -11.61 -34.49 -30.59
C THR A 56 -13.09 -34.49 -30.96
N ASN A 57 -13.81 -35.61 -30.83
CA ASN A 57 -15.20 -35.74 -31.27
C ASN A 57 -16.15 -36.23 -30.17
N ARG A 58 -16.11 -35.65 -28.97
CA ARG A 58 -17.23 -35.76 -28.03
C ARG A 58 -17.62 -34.36 -27.58
N LEU A 59 -18.79 -33.95 -28.08
CA LEU A 59 -19.53 -32.79 -27.62
C LEU A 59 -19.80 -32.97 -26.13
N ASP A 60 -19.08 -32.24 -25.28
CA ASP A 60 -19.70 -31.66 -24.08
C ASP A 60 -18.80 -30.57 -23.48
N SER A 61 -19.09 -29.34 -23.87
CA SER A 61 -18.54 -28.13 -23.29
C SER A 61 -19.29 -27.82 -21.99
N ALA A 62 -19.05 -28.58 -20.92
CA ALA A 62 -19.61 -28.23 -19.60
C ALA A 62 -18.84 -28.75 -18.37
N LEU A 63 -17.96 -29.75 -18.49
CA LEU A 63 -17.42 -30.43 -17.31
C LEU A 63 -15.91 -30.69 -17.40
N SER A 64 -15.11 -29.75 -16.90
CA SER A 64 -13.95 -30.09 -16.05
C SER A 64 -13.25 -28.82 -15.52
N ARG A 65 -13.93 -28.04 -14.67
CA ARG A 65 -13.23 -27.27 -13.64
C ARG A 65 -13.22 -28.12 -12.36
N ASN A 66 -12.33 -29.11 -12.31
CA ASN A 66 -11.98 -29.75 -11.04
C ASN A 66 -10.51 -29.49 -10.77
N PHE A 67 -10.27 -28.49 -9.92
CA PHE A 67 -9.01 -28.29 -9.24
C PHE A 67 -8.86 -29.38 -8.17
N GLU A 68 -8.26 -30.52 -8.51
CA GLU A 68 -7.82 -31.48 -7.50
C GLU A 68 -6.44 -31.12 -6.95
N LYS A 69 -6.51 -30.52 -5.76
CA LYS A 69 -5.56 -30.52 -4.64
C LYS A 69 -4.32 -31.42 -4.80
N THR A 70 -3.17 -30.75 -4.82
CA THR A 70 -1.93 -31.07 -4.08
C THR A 70 -1.67 -32.54 -3.68
N LYS A 71 -0.66 -33.16 -4.31
CA LYS A 71 0.43 -33.83 -3.56
C LYS A 71 1.76 -33.55 -4.23
N ILE A 72 2.57 -32.73 -3.57
CA ILE A 72 3.99 -32.57 -3.89
C ILE A 72 4.69 -33.82 -3.37
N TYR A 73 5.13 -34.69 -4.28
CA TYR A 73 6.22 -35.63 -4.00
C TYR A 73 7.42 -35.20 -4.83
N SER A 74 8.45 -34.79 -4.12
CA SER A 74 9.75 -34.46 -4.70
C SER A 74 10.49 -35.73 -5.11
N THR A 75 11.41 -35.56 -6.04
CA THR A 75 12.44 -36.48 -6.56
C THR A 75 12.04 -37.22 -7.85
N GLY A 76 12.85 -37.25 -8.92
CA GLY A 76 14.14 -36.62 -9.10
C GLY A 76 14.50 -36.48 -10.57
N GLN A 77 14.86 -35.26 -10.96
CA GLN A 77 16.08 -34.96 -11.71
C GLN A 77 16.32 -33.46 -11.51
N ARG A 78 17.44 -33.16 -10.86
CA ARG A 78 17.75 -31.86 -10.30
C ARG A 78 18.03 -30.87 -11.42
N ASP A 79 17.18 -29.86 -11.55
CA ASP A 79 17.43 -28.71 -12.40
C ASP A 79 18.74 -28.04 -11.97
N VAL A 80 19.79 -28.17 -12.79
CA VAL A 80 21.13 -27.65 -12.50
C VAL A 80 21.07 -26.14 -12.24
N ILE A 81 20.13 -25.47 -12.89
CA ILE A 81 19.86 -24.04 -12.73
C ILE A 81 19.30 -23.76 -11.32
N TYR A 82 18.29 -24.51 -10.86
CA TYR A 82 17.74 -24.35 -9.51
C TYR A 82 18.79 -24.63 -8.43
N ILE A 83 19.63 -25.65 -8.64
CA ILE A 83 20.75 -25.92 -7.73
C ILE A 83 21.78 -24.79 -7.74
N SER A 84 22.13 -24.24 -8.90
CA SER A 84 23.11 -23.14 -8.97
C SER A 84 22.61 -21.86 -8.30
N ILE A 85 21.33 -21.53 -8.44
CA ILE A 85 20.69 -20.39 -7.77
C ILE A 85 20.65 -20.64 -6.26
N LYS A 86 20.22 -21.83 -5.83
CA LYS A 86 20.18 -22.20 -4.41
C LYS A 86 21.56 -22.18 -3.77
N GLN A 87 22.59 -22.67 -4.48
CA GLN A 87 23.98 -22.61 -4.01
C GLN A 87 24.45 -21.17 -3.84
N ARG A 88 24.21 -20.28 -4.82
CA ARG A 88 24.58 -18.85 -4.72
C ARG A 88 23.90 -18.13 -3.55
N TYR A 89 22.62 -18.41 -3.30
CA TYR A 89 21.92 -17.82 -2.16
C TYR A 89 22.36 -18.42 -0.82
N SER A 90 22.62 -19.73 -0.78
CA SER A 90 23.14 -20.38 0.42
C SER A 90 24.56 -19.91 0.77
N SER A 91 25.42 -19.67 -0.22
CA SER A 91 26.76 -19.15 0.02
C SER A 91 26.73 -17.72 0.54
N LEU A 92 25.76 -16.89 0.11
CA LEU A 92 25.63 -15.51 0.60
C LEU A 92 25.09 -15.48 2.04
N GLY A 93 24.10 -16.34 2.34
CA GLY A 93 23.58 -16.52 3.70
C GLY A 93 24.63 -17.09 4.65
N ASN A 94 25.43 -18.06 4.20
CA ASN A 94 26.50 -18.63 5.02
C ASN A 94 27.67 -17.66 5.16
N TYR A 95 28.04 -16.90 4.12
CA TYR A 95 29.07 -15.88 4.21
C TYR A 95 28.68 -14.75 5.18
N THR A 96 27.44 -14.28 5.12
CA THR A 96 26.95 -13.29 6.11
C THR A 96 26.93 -13.88 7.51
N ARG A 97 26.45 -15.11 7.68
CA ARG A 97 26.42 -15.77 8.99
C ARG A 97 27.82 -16.07 9.55
N ASP A 98 28.80 -16.42 8.71
CA ASP A 98 30.19 -16.64 9.10
C ASP A 98 30.95 -15.34 9.32
N LEU A 99 30.64 -14.28 8.57
CA LEU A 99 31.18 -12.95 8.81
C LEU A 99 30.65 -12.40 10.14
N PHE A 100 29.36 -12.58 10.44
CA PHE A 100 28.83 -12.26 11.77
C PHE A 100 29.43 -13.17 12.84
N LYS A 101 29.38 -14.51 12.69
CA LYS A 101 29.92 -15.45 13.68
C LYS A 101 31.41 -15.27 13.95
N GLY A 102 32.22 -15.02 12.92
CA GLY A 102 33.65 -14.77 13.02
C GLY A 102 33.98 -13.41 13.65
N VAL A 103 33.12 -12.40 13.50
CA VAL A 103 33.27 -11.11 14.19
C VAL A 103 32.85 -11.19 15.66
N VAL A 104 31.92 -12.08 16.04
CA VAL A 104 31.56 -12.29 17.46
C VAL A 104 32.46 -13.30 18.20
N GLN A 105 33.10 -14.26 17.52
CA GLN A 105 34.02 -15.20 18.15
C GLN A 105 35.40 -14.54 18.38
N GLY A 106 35.57 -13.93 19.55
CA GLY A 106 36.88 -13.44 20.03
C GLY A 106 36.88 -12.00 20.55
N VAL A 107 35.76 -11.29 20.42
CA VAL A 107 35.62 -9.90 20.88
C VAL A 107 34.94 -9.91 22.25
N SER A 108 35.54 -9.27 23.26
CA SER A 108 34.89 -9.17 24.57
C SER A 108 33.61 -8.35 24.48
N VAL A 109 32.65 -8.62 25.38
CA VAL A 109 31.35 -7.92 25.42
C VAL A 109 31.52 -6.39 25.48
N ALA A 110 32.52 -5.90 26.22
CA ALA A 110 32.83 -4.47 26.29
C ALA A 110 33.30 -3.88 24.94
N LYS A 111 34.10 -4.63 24.17
CA LYS A 111 34.54 -4.20 22.83
C LYS A 111 33.39 -4.22 21.83
N MET A 112 32.45 -5.16 21.93
CA MET A 112 31.23 -5.16 21.11
C MET A 112 30.34 -3.96 21.41
N TRP A 113 30.18 -3.60 22.68
CA TRP A 113 29.38 -2.44 23.08
C TRP A 113 29.98 -1.14 22.51
N ASN A 114 31.29 -0.97 22.63
CA ASN A 114 31.99 0.16 22.01
C ASN A 114 31.87 0.16 20.48
N LEU A 115 31.94 -0.99 19.84
CA LEU A 115 31.78 -1.12 18.39
C LEU A 115 30.35 -0.79 17.94
N SER A 116 29.34 -1.13 18.75
CA SER A 116 27.95 -0.73 18.51
C SER A 116 27.76 0.79 18.62
N ILE A 117 28.42 1.45 19.57
CA ILE A 117 28.37 2.92 19.74
C ILE A 117 29.06 3.61 18.57
N VAL A 118 30.26 3.16 18.18
CA VAL A 118 30.97 3.74 17.03
C VAL A 118 30.17 3.50 15.74
N GLY A 119 29.59 2.31 15.58
CA GLY A 119 28.74 1.97 14.45
C GLY A 119 27.49 2.85 14.35
N SER A 120 26.81 3.12 15.47
CA SER A 120 25.62 3.99 15.49
C SER A 120 25.97 5.44 15.17
N VAL A 121 27.12 5.95 15.63
CA VAL A 121 27.60 7.30 15.29
C VAL A 121 27.89 7.42 13.79
N ILE A 122 28.63 6.47 13.21
CA ILE A 122 28.94 6.49 11.77
C ILE A 122 27.66 6.36 10.94
N PHE A 123 26.75 5.46 11.34
CA PHE A 123 25.46 5.31 10.69
C PHE A 123 24.63 6.61 10.78
N GLY A 124 24.60 7.27 11.94
CA GLY A 124 23.95 8.57 12.15
C GLY A 124 24.54 9.67 11.26
N MET A 125 25.86 9.73 11.11
CA MET A 125 26.52 10.68 10.21
C MET A 125 26.15 10.41 8.73
N LEU A 126 26.11 9.15 8.31
CA LEU A 126 25.74 8.76 6.94
C LEU A 126 24.25 8.98 6.64
N THR A 127 23.36 8.63 7.59
CA THR A 127 21.92 8.89 7.42
C THR A 127 21.65 10.37 7.39
N MET A 128 22.30 11.16 8.25
CA MET A 128 22.08 12.60 8.29
C MET A 128 22.61 13.30 7.04
N THR A 129 23.76 12.88 6.51
CA THR A 129 24.23 13.38 5.21
C THR A 129 23.31 12.98 4.05
N MET A 130 22.72 11.78 4.05
CA MET A 130 21.68 11.41 3.09
C MET A 130 20.41 12.27 3.24
N ILE A 131 19.94 12.49 4.46
CA ILE A 131 18.78 13.32 4.75
C ILE A 131 19.02 14.74 4.23
N TYR A 132 20.17 15.35 4.53
CA TYR A 132 20.49 16.69 4.02
C TYR A 132 20.57 16.73 2.49
N ARG A 133 21.15 15.70 1.85
CA ARG A 133 21.31 15.66 0.39
C ARG A 133 20.00 15.40 -0.36
N TYR A 134 19.09 14.61 0.21
CA TYR A 134 17.85 14.19 -0.47
C TYR A 134 16.60 14.94 -0.03
N LEU A 135 16.56 15.48 1.19
CA LEU A 135 15.39 16.15 1.76
C LEU A 135 15.57 17.68 1.91
N GLY A 136 16.78 18.20 1.65
CA GLY A 136 17.07 19.64 1.72
C GLY A 136 17.11 20.20 3.16
N GLN A 137 17.58 21.44 3.31
CA GLN A 137 17.77 22.09 4.63
C GLN A 137 16.47 22.30 5.44
N ASN A 138 15.30 22.09 4.82
CA ASN A 138 14.00 22.39 5.41
C ASN A 138 13.48 21.32 6.38
N VAL A 139 14.11 20.15 6.49
CA VAL A 139 13.71 19.09 7.44
C VAL A 139 14.38 19.25 8.83
N SER A 140 15.44 20.07 8.93
CA SER A 140 16.22 20.25 10.17
C SER A 140 15.75 21.42 11.05
N ALA A 141 14.86 22.29 10.56
CA ALA A 141 14.46 23.52 11.26
C ALA A 141 13.26 23.37 12.23
N SER A 142 12.64 22.19 12.36
CA SER A 142 11.47 22.01 13.25
C SER A 142 11.83 21.49 14.66
N ILE A 143 13.08 21.08 14.91
CA ILE A 143 13.46 20.45 16.20
C ILE A 143 14.12 21.46 17.16
N ARG A 144 14.52 22.65 16.67
CA ARG A 144 15.24 23.66 17.48
C ARG A 144 14.38 24.78 18.05
N GLU A 145 13.10 24.89 17.68
CA GLU A 145 12.19 25.93 18.21
C GLU A 145 11.28 25.45 19.35
N THR A 146 11.12 24.14 19.56
CA THR A 146 10.16 23.61 20.56
C THR A 146 10.78 23.28 21.92
N THR A 147 12.11 23.37 22.08
CA THR A 147 12.80 22.99 23.34
C THR A 147 13.34 24.17 24.16
N VAL A 148 13.19 25.42 23.68
CA VAL A 148 13.70 26.61 24.40
C VAL A 148 12.56 27.49 24.97
N SER A 149 11.31 27.30 24.54
CA SER A 149 10.19 28.15 24.96
C SER A 149 9.42 27.67 26.20
N ASN A 150 9.77 26.53 26.80
CA ASN A 150 9.08 25.98 27.98
C ASN A 150 9.92 25.97 29.27
N GLN A 151 11.09 26.63 29.30
CA GLN A 151 11.95 26.69 30.51
C GLN A 151 12.15 28.09 31.10
N SER A 152 11.55 29.13 30.53
CA SER A 152 11.79 30.53 30.94
C SER A 152 10.54 31.29 31.42
N GLN A 153 9.40 30.62 31.66
CA GLN A 153 8.17 31.25 32.17
C GLN A 153 7.72 30.76 33.56
N GLN A 154 8.62 30.18 34.36
CA GLN A 154 8.32 29.80 35.77
C GLN A 154 9.20 30.50 36.82
N ILE A 155 9.84 31.62 36.46
CA ILE A 155 10.59 32.45 37.41
C ILE A 155 10.12 33.89 37.19
N GLU A 156 9.71 34.57 38.26
CA GLU A 156 9.16 35.94 38.32
C GLU A 156 7.64 36.12 38.14
N THR A 157 6.86 35.54 39.04
CA THR A 157 5.75 36.28 39.68
C THR A 157 5.46 35.65 41.03
N LEU A 158 5.73 36.39 42.12
CA LEU A 158 5.02 36.39 43.43
C LEU A 158 5.98 36.81 44.55
N ALA A 159 6.24 38.12 44.62
CA ALA A 159 6.75 38.77 45.81
C ALA A 159 5.58 39.46 46.55
N SER A 160 5.16 38.84 47.65
CA SER A 160 4.44 39.38 48.83
C SER A 160 2.96 39.77 48.72
N PRO A 161 2.23 39.90 49.84
CA PRO A 161 1.92 38.83 50.81
C PRO A 161 0.42 38.84 51.18
N ASP A 162 -0.21 37.69 51.45
CA ASP A 162 -1.23 37.58 52.50
C ASP A 162 -1.71 36.13 52.70
N ASN A 163 -1.33 35.60 53.85
CA ASN A 163 -2.06 34.71 54.75
C ASN A 163 -3.04 33.69 54.17
N ASN A 164 -2.57 32.45 54.00
CA ASN A 164 -3.19 31.30 54.67
C ASN A 164 -2.16 30.16 54.79
N VAL A 165 -1.63 30.04 56.00
CA VAL A 165 -0.74 28.97 56.43
C VAL A 165 -1.58 27.70 56.58
N ILE A 166 -1.31 26.68 55.76
CA ILE A 166 -1.57 25.28 56.14
C ILE A 166 -0.22 24.57 56.11
N ASN A 167 0.27 24.30 57.32
CA ASN A 167 1.50 23.56 57.60
C ASN A 167 1.50 22.20 56.88
N ALA A 168 2.47 21.99 56.01
CA ALA A 168 2.84 20.68 55.49
C ALA A 168 3.96 20.10 56.37
N SER A 169 3.61 19.74 57.60
CA SER A 169 4.47 18.98 58.50
C SER A 169 3.60 18.21 59.47
N ASP A 170 2.99 17.14 58.98
CA ASP A 170 2.59 15.92 59.70
C ASP A 170 1.49 15.19 58.94
N VAL A 171 1.84 14.31 57.99
CA VAL A 171 1.12 13.03 57.83
C VAL A 171 2.12 11.97 57.41
N LYS A 172 2.06 10.88 58.16
CA LYS A 172 2.93 9.71 58.17
C LYS A 172 2.87 8.92 56.86
N SER A 173 3.94 8.18 56.64
CA SER A 173 4.05 7.09 55.67
C SER A 173 2.82 6.19 55.65
N GLU A 174 2.09 6.21 54.54
CA GLU A 174 1.14 5.16 54.15
C GLU A 174 1.40 4.75 52.68
N SER A 175 1.08 3.50 52.42
CA SER A 175 1.44 2.59 51.32
C SER A 175 1.22 3.07 49.87
N PRO A 176 1.96 2.50 48.89
CA PRO A 176 1.92 2.89 47.48
C PRO A 176 0.84 2.16 46.65
N ASP A 177 -0.37 1.99 47.19
CA ASP A 177 -1.48 1.30 46.51
C ASP A 177 -2.76 2.15 46.59
N ASP A 178 -2.81 3.27 45.87
CA ASP A 178 -4.07 3.80 45.33
C ASP A 178 -3.77 4.96 44.36
N ILE A 179 -3.20 4.63 43.20
CA ILE A 179 -3.37 5.51 42.05
C ILE A 179 -4.81 5.30 41.61
N ASP A 180 -5.64 6.34 41.74
CA ASP A 180 -7.06 6.32 41.36
C ASP A 180 -7.21 5.94 39.89
N THR A 181 -7.30 4.63 39.65
CA THR A 181 -7.41 4.03 38.33
C THR A 181 -8.69 4.49 37.64
N SER A 182 -9.69 4.95 38.40
CA SER A 182 -10.93 5.52 37.88
C SER A 182 -10.69 6.89 37.22
N PHE A 183 -9.80 7.72 37.77
CA PHE A 183 -9.42 8.99 37.16
C PHE A 183 -8.57 8.78 35.92
N VAL A 184 -7.60 7.85 35.95
CA VAL A 184 -6.77 7.53 34.76
C VAL A 184 -7.60 6.89 33.66
N THR A 185 -8.51 5.95 33.98
CA THR A 185 -9.43 5.38 32.99
C THR A 185 -10.44 6.39 32.48
N LYS A 186 -10.90 7.34 33.31
CA LYS A 186 -11.75 8.44 32.85
C LYS A 186 -10.99 9.43 31.97
N LEU A 187 -9.72 9.73 32.28
CA LEU A 187 -8.86 10.58 31.45
C LEU A 187 -8.52 9.90 30.11
N LEU A 188 -8.30 8.58 30.12
CA LEU A 188 -8.11 7.76 28.92
C LEU A 188 -9.41 7.61 28.12
N ALA A 189 -10.54 7.43 28.79
CA ALA A 189 -11.86 7.38 28.15
C ALA A 189 -12.29 8.74 27.59
N ASP A 190 -11.95 9.86 28.24
CA ASP A 190 -12.21 11.22 27.75
C ASP A 190 -11.24 11.63 26.63
N THR A 191 -10.02 11.05 26.57
CA THR A 191 -9.12 11.21 25.42
C THR A 191 -9.46 10.29 24.25
N GLU A 192 -10.04 9.11 24.51
CA GLU A 192 -10.61 8.22 23.50
C GLU A 192 -11.98 8.71 22.99
N ALA A 193 -12.77 9.38 23.84
CA ALA A 193 -14.04 10.00 23.51
C ALA A 193 -13.83 11.42 22.94
N LYS A 194 -13.50 11.47 21.64
CA LYS A 194 -13.83 12.58 20.75
C LYS A 194 -13.25 13.96 21.14
N THR A 195 -12.05 14.21 20.66
CA THR A 195 -11.89 15.43 19.84
C THR A 195 -12.32 15.05 18.42
N ILE A 196 -13.62 15.19 18.11
CA ILE A 196 -14.03 15.22 16.70
C ILE A 196 -13.24 16.38 16.10
N SER A 197 -12.28 16.08 15.24
CA SER A 197 -11.48 17.13 14.62
C SER A 197 -12.41 18.06 13.83
N ASP A 198 -12.12 19.35 13.78
CA ASP A 198 -12.88 20.31 12.95
C ASP A 198 -12.98 19.82 11.50
N PHE A 199 -11.96 19.09 11.04
CA PHE A 199 -11.92 18.46 9.74
C PHE A 199 -12.94 17.32 9.59
N GLU A 200 -13.12 16.47 10.61
CA GLU A 200 -14.15 15.42 10.59
C GLU A 200 -15.55 16.04 10.50
N LEU A 201 -15.81 17.14 11.22
CA LEU A 201 -17.08 17.89 11.11
C LEU A 201 -17.29 18.45 9.69
N GLU A 202 -16.27 19.06 9.10
CA GLU A 202 -16.31 19.58 7.72
C GLU A 202 -16.62 18.45 6.72
N LEU A 203 -16.00 17.27 6.89
CA LEU A 203 -16.27 16.11 6.06
C LEU A 203 -17.70 15.60 6.24
N THR A 204 -18.17 15.45 7.48
CA THR A 204 -19.55 15.02 7.78
C THR A 204 -20.58 15.95 7.18
N GLU A 205 -20.39 17.27 7.31
CA GLU A 205 -21.30 18.25 6.73
C GLU A 205 -21.35 18.13 5.19
N MET A 206 -20.20 17.93 4.55
CA MET A 206 -20.11 17.80 3.09
C MET A 206 -20.84 16.58 2.55
N VAL A 207 -20.78 15.44 3.26
CA VAL A 207 -21.34 14.16 2.79
C VAL A 207 -22.65 13.78 3.46
N LYS A 208 -23.25 14.68 4.23
CA LYS A 208 -24.48 14.43 5.00
C LYS A 208 -25.61 13.87 4.12
N GLY A 209 -26.18 12.75 4.55
CA GLY A 209 -27.28 12.07 3.85
C GLY A 209 -26.84 11.22 2.66
N TYR A 210 -25.55 10.89 2.55
CA TYR A 210 -25.01 9.98 1.55
C TYR A 210 -24.37 8.75 2.21
N PRO A 211 -24.35 7.57 1.55
CA PRO A 211 -23.79 6.35 2.14
C PRO A 211 -22.33 6.45 2.64
N ILE A 212 -21.51 7.30 2.01
CA ILE A 212 -20.13 7.55 2.44
C ILE A 212 -20.01 8.20 3.82
N GLU A 213 -21.08 8.77 4.39
CA GLU A 213 -21.09 9.34 5.73
C GLU A 213 -20.61 8.34 6.79
N THR A 214 -20.95 7.06 6.62
CA THR A 214 -20.52 5.97 7.51
C THR A 214 -19.00 5.74 7.53
N MET A 215 -18.29 6.21 6.50
CA MET A 215 -16.85 6.05 6.33
C MET A 215 -16.06 7.26 6.86
N VAL A 216 -16.72 8.38 7.15
CA VAL A 216 -16.06 9.65 7.54
C VAL A 216 -15.07 9.49 8.69
N PRO A 217 -15.36 8.75 9.79
CA PRO A 217 -14.41 8.60 10.89
C PRO A 217 -13.09 7.93 10.48
N GLU A 218 -13.12 7.05 9.47
CA GLU A 218 -11.90 6.42 8.94
C GLU A 218 -11.19 7.31 7.91
N ILE A 219 -11.94 8.13 7.16
CA ILE A 219 -11.40 9.10 6.21
C ILE A 219 -10.67 10.23 6.94
N ALA A 220 -11.22 10.70 8.07
CA ALA A 220 -10.66 11.79 8.87
C ALA A 220 -9.30 11.44 9.50
N LYS A 221 -8.97 10.16 9.65
CA LYS A 221 -7.67 9.69 10.14
C LYS A 221 -6.54 9.84 9.11
N GLN A 222 -6.89 10.08 7.84
CA GLN A 222 -5.91 10.20 6.76
C GLN A 222 -5.37 11.64 6.67
N ASP A 223 -4.24 11.81 5.98
CA ASP A 223 -3.74 13.16 5.63
C ASP A 223 -4.83 13.98 4.92
N ARG A 224 -4.91 15.28 5.22
CA ARG A 224 -5.95 16.17 4.68
C ARG A 224 -6.04 16.13 3.16
N THR A 225 -4.90 16.07 2.47
CA THR A 225 -4.84 15.95 1.01
C THR A 225 -5.42 14.63 0.53
N VAL A 226 -5.07 13.53 1.19
CA VAL A 226 -5.55 12.18 0.87
C VAL A 226 -7.05 12.10 1.11
N ALA A 227 -7.52 12.55 2.27
CA ALA A 227 -8.94 12.62 2.62
C ALA A 227 -9.74 13.47 1.63
N ALA A 228 -9.22 14.64 1.22
CA ALA A 228 -9.85 15.48 0.20
C ALA A 228 -9.98 14.75 -1.15
N PHE A 229 -8.95 14.01 -1.58
CA PHE A 229 -9.05 13.18 -2.79
C PHE A 229 -10.04 12.04 -2.63
N ILE A 230 -10.07 11.36 -1.49
CA ILE A 230 -11.04 10.29 -1.20
C ILE A 230 -12.46 10.82 -1.38
N VAL A 231 -12.83 11.94 -0.75
CA VAL A 231 -14.19 12.49 -0.84
C VAL A 231 -14.51 13.02 -2.25
N ALA A 232 -13.57 13.70 -2.88
CA ALA A 232 -13.76 14.28 -4.22
C ALA A 232 -13.92 13.21 -5.30
N ILE A 233 -13.10 12.16 -5.27
CA ILE A 233 -13.20 11.04 -6.21
C ILE A 233 -14.51 10.27 -5.96
N ALA A 234 -14.89 10.03 -4.70
CA ALA A 234 -16.16 9.36 -4.40
C ALA A 234 -17.37 10.13 -4.95
N LYS A 235 -17.34 11.47 -4.88
CA LYS A 235 -18.38 12.30 -5.50
C LYS A 235 -18.48 12.05 -7.00
N LYS A 236 -17.33 11.98 -7.66
CA LYS A 236 -17.29 11.82 -9.10
C LYS A 236 -17.72 10.43 -9.57
N GLU A 237 -17.24 9.39 -8.90
CA GLU A 237 -17.40 8.00 -9.36
C GLU A 237 -18.76 7.41 -8.97
N SER A 238 -19.27 7.72 -7.77
CA SER A 238 -20.48 7.10 -7.24
C SER A 238 -21.54 8.10 -6.76
N ALA A 239 -21.28 9.41 -6.91
CA ALA A 239 -22.05 10.46 -6.24
C ALA A 239 -22.17 10.20 -4.72
N TRP A 240 -21.02 9.92 -4.08
CA TRP A 240 -20.89 9.61 -2.65
C TRP A 240 -21.63 8.34 -2.23
N GLY A 241 -21.70 7.34 -3.11
CA GLY A 241 -22.36 6.07 -2.83
C GLY A 241 -23.83 5.98 -3.26
N LYS A 242 -24.36 6.96 -4.00
CA LYS A 242 -25.69 6.81 -4.64
C LYS A 242 -25.71 5.78 -5.76
N ARG A 243 -24.57 5.55 -6.40
CA ARG A 243 -24.38 4.55 -7.46
C ARG A 243 -23.21 3.66 -7.08
N VAL A 244 -23.48 2.42 -6.71
CA VAL A 244 -22.47 1.52 -6.17
C VAL A 244 -22.55 0.17 -6.88
N PRO A 245 -21.41 -0.50 -7.12
CA PRO A 245 -21.44 -1.90 -7.43
C PRO A 245 -22.12 -2.68 -6.31
N VAL A 246 -22.94 -3.65 -6.70
CA VAL A 246 -23.60 -4.56 -5.76
C VAL A 246 -23.06 -5.97 -5.94
N LEU A 247 -23.11 -6.75 -4.87
CA LEU A 247 -22.90 -8.19 -4.89
C LEU A 247 -24.06 -8.81 -4.12
N ASP A 248 -24.85 -9.65 -4.79
CA ASP A 248 -26.05 -10.29 -4.22
C ASP A 248 -27.04 -9.28 -3.60
N GLY A 249 -27.16 -8.09 -4.22
CA GLY A 249 -28.02 -7.00 -3.76
C GLY A 249 -27.46 -6.19 -2.59
N GLN A 250 -26.25 -6.51 -2.10
CA GLN A 250 -25.59 -5.79 -1.01
C GLN A 250 -24.61 -4.73 -1.52
N ASP A 251 -24.45 -3.64 -0.77
CA ASP A 251 -23.45 -2.60 -1.01
C ASP A 251 -22.03 -3.17 -0.82
N CYS A 252 -21.18 -2.97 -1.83
CA CYS A 252 -19.78 -3.40 -1.84
C CYS A 252 -18.79 -2.38 -1.26
N TYR A 253 -19.28 -1.28 -0.69
CA TYR A 253 -18.50 -0.17 -0.11
C TYR A 253 -17.49 0.46 -1.07
N ASN A 254 -17.72 0.35 -2.38
CA ASN A 254 -16.79 0.82 -3.41
C ASN A 254 -17.32 2.08 -4.08
N TYR A 255 -16.98 3.23 -3.49
CA TYR A 255 -17.46 4.53 -3.95
C TYR A 255 -16.52 5.23 -4.93
N TRP A 256 -15.35 4.64 -5.20
CA TRP A 256 -14.26 5.24 -5.99
C TRP A 256 -14.01 4.54 -7.33
N GLY A 257 -14.84 3.54 -7.68
CA GLY A 257 -14.66 2.76 -8.90
C GLY A 257 -13.42 1.87 -8.88
N TYR A 258 -12.92 1.49 -7.70
CA TYR A 258 -11.70 0.70 -7.54
C TYR A 258 -11.85 -0.71 -8.17
N ARG A 259 -10.81 -1.19 -8.85
CA ARG A 259 -10.80 -2.46 -9.61
C ARG A 259 -9.63 -3.39 -9.23
N GLY A 260 -9.31 -3.46 -7.94
CA GLY A 260 -8.38 -4.47 -7.43
C GLY A 260 -9.01 -5.86 -7.41
N ILE A 261 -8.28 -6.87 -7.89
CA ILE A 261 -8.76 -8.26 -7.88
C ILE A 261 -8.80 -8.75 -6.42
N ARG A 262 -9.98 -9.20 -5.99
CA ARG A 262 -10.23 -9.84 -4.69
C ARG A 262 -11.14 -11.06 -4.86
N ASN A 263 -11.33 -11.82 -3.79
CA ASN A 263 -12.24 -12.97 -3.78
C ASN A 263 -13.69 -12.56 -4.06
N ARG A 264 -14.10 -11.38 -3.58
CA ARG A 264 -15.42 -10.80 -3.80
C ARG A 264 -15.31 -9.67 -4.81
N MET A 265 -16.06 -9.79 -5.90
CA MET A 265 -16.10 -8.81 -6.99
C MET A 265 -17.57 -8.44 -7.22
N GLY A 266 -17.87 -7.15 -7.16
CA GLY A 266 -19.19 -6.62 -7.47
C GLY A 266 -19.42 -6.49 -8.98
N THR A 267 -20.59 -5.99 -9.35
CA THR A 267 -20.97 -5.73 -10.75
C THR A 267 -19.91 -4.90 -11.49
N GLY A 268 -19.67 -5.22 -12.76
CA GLY A 268 -18.74 -4.45 -13.61
C GLY A 268 -17.26 -4.65 -13.29
N GLY A 269 -16.90 -5.70 -12.53
CA GLY A 269 -15.51 -6.00 -12.16
C GLY A 269 -14.95 -5.05 -11.11
N HIS A 270 -15.81 -4.37 -10.36
CA HIS A 270 -15.41 -3.53 -9.25
C HIS A 270 -15.14 -4.38 -8.01
N THR A 271 -14.14 -3.98 -7.23
CA THR A 271 -13.83 -4.65 -5.96
C THR A 271 -15.01 -4.57 -5.01
N CYS A 272 -15.34 -5.68 -4.35
CA CYS A 272 -16.28 -5.69 -3.24
C CYS A 272 -15.50 -5.78 -1.93
N PHE A 273 -15.57 -4.73 -1.11
CA PHE A 273 -14.85 -4.66 0.16
C PHE A 273 -15.63 -5.35 1.27
N ASP A 274 -14.93 -5.83 2.29
CA ASP A 274 -15.56 -6.56 3.39
C ASP A 274 -16.17 -5.64 4.43
N SER A 275 -15.69 -4.39 4.53
CA SER A 275 -16.21 -3.39 5.45
C SER A 275 -15.90 -1.96 4.96
N PRO A 276 -16.60 -0.93 5.51
CA PRO A 276 -16.27 0.47 5.27
C PRO A 276 -14.81 0.81 5.58
N LYS A 277 -14.27 0.25 6.67
CA LYS A 277 -12.87 0.43 7.07
C LYS A 277 -11.91 -0.15 6.04
N ASP A 278 -12.12 -1.39 5.60
CA ASP A 278 -11.29 -2.05 4.58
C ASP A 278 -11.30 -1.28 3.24
N ALA A 279 -12.46 -0.73 2.87
CA ALA A 279 -12.59 0.11 1.69
C ALA A 279 -11.74 1.38 1.79
N VAL A 280 -11.90 2.14 2.89
CA VAL A 280 -11.15 3.37 3.13
C VAL A 280 -9.66 3.08 3.22
N ASP A 281 -9.23 2.09 4.01
CA ASP A 281 -7.81 1.75 4.18
C ASP A 281 -7.14 1.39 2.85
N THR A 282 -7.84 0.63 1.99
CA THR A 282 -7.29 0.21 0.70
C THR A 282 -7.18 1.38 -0.27
N VAL A 283 -8.21 2.21 -0.35
CA VAL A 283 -8.25 3.36 -1.26
C VAL A 283 -7.29 4.45 -0.79
N ALA A 284 -7.26 4.73 0.52
CA ALA A 284 -6.35 5.69 1.14
C ALA A 284 -4.90 5.31 0.86
N LYS A 285 -4.49 4.06 1.11
CA LYS A 285 -3.12 3.59 0.78
C LYS A 285 -2.76 3.79 -0.69
N ARG A 286 -3.71 3.57 -1.60
CA ARG A 286 -3.46 3.78 -3.03
C ARG A 286 -3.31 5.27 -3.35
N ILE A 287 -4.18 6.13 -2.84
CA ILE A 287 -4.12 7.57 -3.06
C ILE A 287 -2.86 8.15 -2.42
N GLU A 288 -2.55 7.76 -1.20
CA GLU A 288 -1.33 8.13 -0.50
C GLU A 288 -0.09 7.77 -1.32
N PHE A 289 -0.01 6.56 -1.88
CA PHE A 289 1.09 6.20 -2.78
C PHE A 289 1.17 7.12 -4.01
N LEU A 290 0.04 7.52 -4.60
CA LEU A 290 0.02 8.44 -5.74
C LEU A 290 0.44 9.86 -5.33
N VAL A 291 0.01 10.34 -4.17
CA VAL A 291 0.37 11.66 -3.64
C VAL A 291 1.85 11.69 -3.23
N SER A 292 2.29 10.75 -2.39
CA SER A 292 3.61 10.74 -1.77
C SER A 292 4.72 10.27 -2.70
N ASN A 293 4.53 9.14 -3.40
CA ASN A 293 5.58 8.53 -4.24
C ASN A 293 5.57 9.07 -5.67
N ARG A 294 4.40 9.42 -6.21
CA ARG A 294 4.27 9.95 -7.59
C ARG A 294 4.10 11.45 -7.64
N LYS A 295 4.03 12.14 -6.49
CA LYS A 295 3.87 13.61 -6.39
C LYS A 295 2.64 14.12 -7.15
N LEU A 296 1.57 13.32 -7.16
CA LEU A 296 0.29 13.64 -7.80
C LEU A 296 -0.63 14.32 -6.78
N ASN A 297 -0.22 15.47 -6.27
CA ASN A 297 -0.90 16.21 -5.21
C ASN A 297 -1.96 17.21 -5.71
N THR A 298 -2.32 17.17 -7.00
CA THR A 298 -3.33 18.07 -7.58
C THR A 298 -4.33 17.26 -8.41
N PRO A 299 -5.61 17.68 -8.53
CA PRO A 299 -6.63 16.99 -9.32
C PRO A 299 -6.19 16.70 -10.76
N GLY A 300 -5.50 17.63 -11.41
CA GLY A 300 -4.98 17.46 -12.77
C GLY A 300 -3.97 16.32 -12.89
N LYS A 301 -3.09 16.17 -11.90
CA LYS A 301 -2.12 15.06 -11.83
C LYS A 301 -2.78 13.74 -11.39
N MET A 302 -3.83 13.82 -10.57
CA MET A 302 -4.56 12.66 -10.06
C MET A 302 -5.45 11.99 -11.11
N VAL A 303 -5.55 12.53 -12.33
CA VAL A 303 -6.30 11.93 -13.45
C VAL A 303 -5.85 10.50 -13.80
N VAL A 304 -4.64 10.11 -13.40
CA VAL A 304 -4.13 8.74 -13.45
C VAL A 304 -5.06 7.75 -12.73
N TRP A 305 -5.83 8.19 -11.73
CA TRP A 305 -6.87 7.36 -11.11
C TRP A 305 -7.93 6.92 -12.13
N LYS A 306 -8.36 7.83 -13.01
CA LYS A 306 -9.46 7.60 -13.96
C LYS A 306 -9.04 6.81 -15.21
N CYS A 307 -7.85 7.07 -15.73
CA CYS A 307 -7.41 6.52 -17.02
C CYS A 307 -6.09 5.75 -16.99
N GLY A 308 -5.43 5.66 -15.83
CA GLY A 308 -4.10 5.07 -15.75
C GLY A 308 -3.09 5.88 -16.55
N SER A 309 -2.37 5.22 -17.46
CA SER A 309 -1.35 5.84 -18.32
C SER A 309 -1.91 6.38 -19.64
N ASP A 310 -3.11 5.97 -20.05
CA ASP A 310 -3.67 6.30 -21.36
C ASP A 310 -5.14 6.73 -21.24
N CYS A 311 -5.36 8.04 -21.39
CA CYS A 311 -6.69 8.66 -21.33
C CYS A 311 -7.50 8.47 -22.62
N GLU A 312 -6.90 8.08 -23.74
CA GLU A 312 -7.64 7.81 -24.98
C GLU A 312 -8.50 6.55 -24.84
N ALA A 313 -7.96 5.50 -24.20
CA ALA A 313 -8.70 4.28 -23.90
C ALA A 313 -9.84 4.48 -22.89
N ALA A 314 -9.89 5.61 -22.19
CA ALA A 314 -10.82 5.90 -21.09
C ALA A 314 -11.87 6.99 -21.43
N GLY A 315 -12.05 7.31 -22.71
CA GLY A 315 -13.01 8.31 -23.21
C GLY A 315 -12.39 9.60 -23.74
N GLY A 316 -11.08 9.62 -23.96
CA GLY A 316 -10.35 10.75 -24.54
C GLY A 316 -10.07 11.89 -23.55
N GLN A 317 -9.28 12.86 -24.03
CA GLN A 317 -8.89 14.02 -23.23
C GLN A 317 -10.07 14.86 -22.70
N ALA A 318 -11.18 14.94 -23.44
CA ALA A 318 -12.36 15.68 -23.00
C ALA A 318 -13.00 15.06 -21.73
N ALA A 319 -13.09 13.73 -21.66
CA ALA A 319 -13.59 13.03 -20.49
C ALA A 319 -12.65 13.20 -19.28
N ALA A 320 -11.34 13.17 -19.54
CA ALA A 320 -10.32 13.41 -18.53
C ALA A 320 -10.41 14.82 -17.94
N ASN A 321 -10.52 15.85 -18.79
CA ASN A 321 -10.64 17.25 -18.36
C ASN A 321 -11.90 17.49 -17.53
N LYS A 322 -13.05 16.90 -17.93
CA LYS A 322 -14.28 16.97 -17.15
C LYS A 322 -14.11 16.31 -15.78
N TRP A 323 -13.49 15.14 -15.73
CA TRP A 323 -13.20 14.45 -14.47
C TRP A 323 -12.33 15.30 -13.55
N ILE A 324 -11.26 15.91 -14.08
CA ILE A 324 -10.37 16.79 -13.32
C ILE A 324 -11.15 17.97 -12.74
N SER A 325 -11.99 18.62 -13.55
CA SER A 325 -12.80 19.76 -13.11
C SER A 325 -13.78 19.38 -11.99
N ASP A 326 -14.46 18.24 -12.15
CA ASP A 326 -15.42 17.75 -11.16
C ASP A 326 -14.72 17.41 -9.83
N VAL A 327 -13.56 16.76 -9.87
CA VAL A 327 -12.78 16.43 -8.67
C VAL A 327 -12.20 17.69 -8.02
N ALA A 328 -11.68 18.63 -8.81
CA ALA A 328 -11.11 19.88 -8.31
C ALA A 328 -12.13 20.71 -7.51
N LEU A 329 -13.39 20.72 -7.93
CA LEU A 329 -14.45 21.46 -7.24
C LEU A 329 -14.61 21.05 -5.78
N TYR A 330 -14.54 19.75 -5.47
CA TYR A 330 -14.68 19.25 -4.10
C TYR A 330 -13.34 19.20 -3.38
N PHE A 331 -12.26 18.87 -4.08
CA PHE A 331 -10.91 18.87 -3.52
C PHE A 331 -10.54 20.25 -2.98
N ASN A 332 -10.74 21.32 -3.76
CA ASN A 332 -10.40 22.69 -3.34
C ASN A 332 -11.28 23.21 -2.18
N LYS A 333 -12.47 22.63 -1.98
CA LYS A 333 -13.32 23.00 -0.84
C LYS A 333 -12.78 22.47 0.49
N LEU A 334 -12.20 21.27 0.46
CA LEU A 334 -11.67 20.57 1.64
C LEU A 334 -10.18 20.87 1.89
N ASN A 335 -9.42 21.10 0.82
CA ASN A 335 -8.01 21.41 0.86
C ASN A 335 -7.78 22.89 0.56
N LYS A 336 -8.33 23.75 1.43
CA LYS A 336 -8.03 25.18 1.45
C LYS A 336 -6.67 25.35 2.12
N ASP A 337 -5.71 25.88 1.37
CA ASP A 337 -4.42 26.34 1.88
C ASP A 337 -4.61 27.44 2.93
#